data_AF-A0A969N582-F1
#
_entry.id   AF-A0A969N582-F1
#
_cell.length_a   1.000
_cell.length_b   1.000
_cell.length_c   1.000
_cell.angle_alpha   90.00
_cell.angle_beta   90.00
_cell.angle_gamma   90.00
#
_symmetry.space_group_name_H-M   'P 1'
#
loop_
_entity.id
_entity.type
_entity.pdbx_description
1 polymer ?
#
loop_
_entity_poly.entity_id
_entity_poly.type
_entity_poly.pdbx_seq_one_letter_code
_entity_poly.pdbx_strand_id
1 'polypeptide(L)' 'MEIQELKALIKETMREVLREERLMLCKILMPYVDDAEQREIEAEFGSPTDYAEDTD' A
#
# COMPACT_ATOMS: atom_id res chain seq x y z
N MET A 1 0.75 9.45 -34.19
CA MET A 1 0.83 8.46 -33.10
C MET A 1 -0.08 7.32 -33.46
N GLU A 2 0.49 6.13 -33.54
CA GLU A 2 -0.29 4.90 -33.72
C GLU A 2 -1.11 4.61 -32.46
N ILE A 3 -2.27 3.97 -32.61
CA ILE A 3 -3.19 3.66 -31.48
C ILE A 3 -2.46 2.87 -30.37
N GLN A 4 -1.50 2.04 -30.74
CA GLN A 4 -0.71 1.25 -29.79
C GLN A 4 0.25 2.13 -28.97
N GLU A 5 0.87 3.13 -29.59
CA GLU A 5 1.75 4.08 -28.91
C GLU A 5 0.96 4.90 -27.88
N LEU A 6 -0.25 5.35 -28.26
CA LEU A 6 -1.13 6.07 -27.33
C LEU A 6 -1.54 5.19 -26.13
N LYS A 7 -1.88 3.92 -26.37
CA LYS A 7 -2.23 2.97 -25.30
C LYS A 7 -1.06 2.69 -24.37
N ALA A 8 0.15 2.57 -24.92
CA ALA A 8 1.37 2.38 -24.12
C ALA A 8 1.62 3.59 -23.23
N LEU A 9 1.54 4.79 -23.82
CA LEU A 9 1.71 6.04 -23.09
C LEU A 9 0.70 6.19 -21.94
N ILE A 10 -0.59 5.93 -22.19
CA ILE A 10 -1.64 5.97 -21.15
C ILE A 10 -1.35 4.97 -20.01
N LYS A 11 -0.89 3.77 -20.34
CA LYS A 11 -0.57 2.77 -19.31
C LYS A 11 0.63 3.19 -18.46
N GLU A 12 1.65 3.78 -19.09
CA GLU A 12 2.84 4.26 -18.39
C GLU A 12 2.46 5.38 -17.42
N THR A 13 1.73 6.40 -17.89
CA THR A 13 1.34 7.54 -17.06
C THR A 13 0.42 7.14 -15.91
N MET A 14 -0.54 6.24 -16.14
CA MET A 14 -1.38 5.72 -15.05
C MET A 14 -0.57 4.93 -14.03
N ARG A 15 0.43 4.15 -14.47
CA ARG A 15 1.30 3.39 -13.57
C ARG A 15 2.15 4.31 -12.72
N GLU A 16 2.67 5.39 -13.29
CA GLU A 16 3.45 6.41 -12.57
C GLU A 16 2.59 7.09 -11.49
N VAL A 17 1.41 7.62 -11.87
CA VAL A 17 0.48 8.23 -10.92
C VAL A 17 0.10 7.27 -9.81
N LEU A 18 -0.24 6.02 -10.15
CA LEU A 18 -0.56 5.01 -9.13
C LEU A 18 0.64 4.72 -8.23
N ARG A 19 1.88 4.73 -8.71
CA ARG A 19 3.07 4.50 -7.87
C ARG A 19 3.30 5.66 -6.91
N GLU A 20 3.16 6.89 -7.38
CA GLU A 20 3.35 8.10 -6.59
C GLU A 20 2.27 8.23 -5.52
N GLU A 21 1.02 8.00 -5.91
CA GLU A 21 -0.14 8.21 -5.04
C GLU A 21 -0.53 6.98 -4.21
N ARG A 22 0.05 5.79 -4.46
CA ARG A 22 -0.32 4.55 -3.76
C ARG A 22 -0.28 4.72 -2.25
N LEU A 23 0.79 5.29 -1.72
CA LEU A 23 0.94 5.47 -0.28
C LEU A 23 -0.15 6.38 0.28
N MET A 24 -0.48 7.46 -0.43
CA MET A 24 -1.53 8.39 -0.03
C MET A 24 -2.89 7.71 -0.05
N LEU A 25 -3.20 6.96 -1.11
CA LEU A 25 -4.42 6.17 -1.21
C LEU A 25 -4.54 5.13 -0.08
N CYS A 26 -3.46 4.39 0.20
CA CYS A 26 -3.43 3.44 1.32
C CYS A 26 -3.72 4.14 2.64
N LYS A 27 -3.13 5.31 2.89
CA LYS A 27 -3.41 6.11 4.11
C LYS A 27 -4.85 6.56 4.22
N ILE A 28 -5.47 6.98 3.11
CA ILE A 28 -6.88 7.39 3.09
C ILE A 28 -7.80 6.20 3.37
N LEU A 29 -7.45 5.01 2.89
CA LEU A 29 -8.27 3.80 3.02
C LEU A 29 -8.00 3.02 4.31
N MET A 30 -6.94 3.33 5.06
CA MET A 30 -6.67 2.67 6.33
C MET A 30 -7.74 3.05 7.36
N PRO A 31 -8.44 2.07 7.96
CA PRO A 31 -9.37 2.36 9.03
C PRO A 31 -8.62 2.91 10.25
N TYR A 32 -9.29 3.76 11.01
CA TYR A 32 -8.83 4.08 12.35
C TYR A 32 -9.00 2.84 13.23
N VAL A 33 -7.98 2.56 14.04
CA VAL A 33 -7.93 1.45 15.00
C VAL A 33 -7.54 2.06 16.33
N ASP A 34 -8.33 1.84 17.37
CA ASP A 34 -8.00 2.31 18.71
C ASP A 34 -7.08 1.34 19.48
N ASP A 35 -6.63 1.74 20.67
CA ASP A 35 -5.70 0.96 21.48
C ASP A 35 -6.29 -0.37 21.98
N ALA A 36 -7.63 -0.50 22.07
CA ALA A 36 -8.26 -1.76 22.46
C ALA A 36 -8.27 -2.73 21.26
N GLU A 37 -8.72 -2.25 20.10
CA GLU A 37 -8.73 -3.01 18.85
C GLU A 37 -7.31 -3.45 18.45
N GLN A 38 -6.32 -2.55 18.57
CA GLN A 38 -4.91 -2.87 18.28
C GLN A 38 -4.37 -3.99 19.17
N ARG A 39 -4.74 -4.02 20.46
CA ARG A 39 -4.34 -5.09 21.38
C ARG A 39 -4.99 -6.44 21.04
N GLU A 40 -6.23 -6.43 20.56
CA GLU A 40 -6.90 -7.65 20.09
C GLU A 40 -6.22 -8.20 18.84
N ILE A 41 -5.91 -7.33 17.88
CA ILE A 41 -5.16 -7.69 16.66
C ILE A 41 -3.80 -8.28 17.03
N GLU A 42 -3.03 -7.64 17.91
CA GLU A 42 -1.71 -8.14 18.33
C GLU A 42 -1.79 -9.45 19.12
N ALA A 43 -2.86 -9.67 19.88
CA ALA A 43 -3.07 -10.94 20.58
C ALA A 43 -3.38 -12.10 19.61
N GLU A 44 -4.08 -11.83 18.51
CA GLU A 44 -4.44 -12.85 17.51
C GLU A 44 -3.32 -13.11 16.50
N PHE A 45 -2.64 -12.05 16.04
CA PHE A 45 -1.69 -12.10 14.93
C PHE A 45 -0.24 -11.84 15.33
N GLY A 46 0.05 -11.50 16.59
CA GLY A 46 1.39 -11.11 17.03
C GLY A 46 1.70 -9.64 16.76
N SER A 47 2.86 -9.20 17.23
CA SER A 47 3.35 -7.84 17.02
C SER A 47 4.00 -7.70 15.64
N PRO A 48 3.93 -6.54 14.97
CA PRO A 48 4.67 -6.30 13.73
C PRO A 48 6.18 -6.61 13.83
N THR A 49 6.77 -6.49 15.02
CA THR A 49 8.18 -6.82 15.27
C THR A 49 8.50 -8.30 15.10
N ASP A 50 7.50 -9.18 15.27
CA ASP A 50 7.68 -10.63 15.17
C ASP A 50 7.92 -11.09 13.72
N TYR A 51 7.69 -10.19 12.76
CA TYR A 51 7.82 -10.40 11.33
C TYR A 51 8.88 -9.52 10.68
N ALA A 52 9.63 -8.74 11.46
CA ALA A 52 10.77 -8.03 10.93
C ALA A 52 11.82 -9.08 10.53
N GLU A 53 12.00 -9.29 9.22
CA GLU A 53 13.13 -10.08 8.72
C GLU A 53 14.41 -9.43 9.24
N ASP A 54 15.27 -10.23 9.90
CA ASP A 54 16.62 -9.82 10.29
C ASP A 54 17.31 -9.30 9.03
N THR A 55 17.42 -7.98 8.93
CA THR A 55 18.11 -7.30 7.83
C THR A 55 19.59 -7.32 8.17
N ASP A 56 20.21 -8.49 7.98
CA ASP A 56 21.67 -8.68 7.92
C ASP A 56 22.26 -8.19 6.59
#